data_AF-A0AAE4P8R3-F1
#
_entry.id   AF-A0AAE4P8R3-F1
#
_cell.length_a   1.000
_cell.length_b   1.000
_cell.length_c   1.000
_cell.angle_alpha   90.00
_cell.angle_beta   90.00
_cell.angle_gamma   90.00
#
_symmetry.space_group_name_H-M   'P 1'
#
loop_
_entity.id
_entity.type
_entity.pdbx_description
1 polymer ?
#
loop_
_entity_poly.entity_id
_entity_poly.type
_entity_poly.pdbx_seq_one_letter_code
_entity_poly.pdbx_strand_id
1 'polypeptide(L)'
;MSGKRSIFEEVGTTKSETAPSTPKGGVIDGARRRGARGAIRAWLMVLFAMVVAMIVVGGLTRLTDSGLSITEWRPVTGAMPPLSEAAWQSEFEKYQAIPEYQLQNKGMSLQEFKFIYWWEWGHRQLGRTIGLVWAIGFFGFMVARKIPTGWTRPLLGIGLLGGLQGAVGWWMVHSGLSGDRVDVASYRLATHLGIAFVILGFIAWFVFKLGREEGDLIQARRGREAKLFSMSTGLMHFAFLQILLGALVAGIDAGRNYIDWPLMAGGFLPPEPFSITPVWRNFFENDGLVQFLHRMSGYGLFIFGLITWNRARKSANMKSRRAFDWMATMMFGQMVLGVVTVMHSSPWNIAILHQLGAVILWVLILRARFIAQYPFAQSVRG
;
A
#
# COMPACT_ATOMS: atom_id res chain seq x y z
N MET A 1 -52.03 60.59 35.44
CA MET A 1 -50.68 60.79 36.03
C MET A 1 -49.75 59.72 35.49
N SER A 2 -48.84 60.10 34.61
CA SER A 2 -47.86 59.21 33.98
C SER A 2 -46.73 58.92 34.98
N GLY A 3 -46.62 57.67 35.44
CA GLY A 3 -45.56 57.24 36.34
C GLY A 3 -44.23 57.12 35.59
N LYS A 4 -43.30 58.02 35.89
CA LYS A 4 -41.89 57.90 35.48
C LYS A 4 -41.30 56.63 36.10
N ARG A 5 -41.00 55.62 35.29
CA ARG A 5 -40.14 54.51 35.70
C ARG A 5 -38.69 55.02 35.73
N SER A 6 -38.05 54.93 36.89
CA SER A 6 -36.61 55.14 37.05
C SER A 6 -35.87 54.09 36.20
N ILE A 7 -34.98 54.54 35.31
CA ILE A 7 -34.19 53.67 34.41
C ILE A 7 -32.88 53.19 35.05
N PHE A 8 -32.53 53.69 36.24
CA PHE A 8 -31.28 53.34 36.91
C PHE A 8 -31.55 52.81 38.31
N GLU A 9 -31.43 51.50 38.44
CA GLU A 9 -31.28 50.81 39.72
C GLU A 9 -29.76 50.74 40.00
N GLU A 10 -29.30 51.42 41.05
CA GLU A 10 -27.92 51.28 41.51
C GLU A 10 -27.75 49.88 42.13
N VAL A 11 -27.14 48.99 41.37
CA VAL A 11 -26.78 47.65 41.86
C VAL A 11 -25.61 47.81 42.82
N GLY A 12 -25.91 47.72 44.12
CA GLY A 12 -24.92 47.76 45.19
C GLY A 12 -23.79 46.76 44.97
N THR A 13 -22.57 47.21 45.28
CA THR A 13 -21.31 46.47 45.21
C THR A 13 -21.24 45.36 46.26
N THR A 14 -22.04 44.32 46.12
CA THR A 14 -21.73 43.02 46.70
C THR A 14 -21.00 42.21 45.64
N LYS A 15 -19.67 42.12 45.79
CA LYS A 15 -18.82 41.21 45.00
C LYS A 15 -19.34 39.78 45.18
N SER A 16 -20.13 39.30 44.23
CA SER A 16 -20.22 37.86 43.97
C SER A 16 -18.92 37.46 43.29
N GLU A 17 -17.96 36.96 44.08
CA GLU A 17 -16.77 36.27 43.57
C GLU A 17 -17.17 34.93 42.94
N THR A 18 -17.79 35.01 41.78
CA THR A 18 -17.85 33.90 40.84
C THR A 18 -17.49 34.47 39.50
N ALA A 19 -16.19 34.46 39.19
CA ALA A 19 -15.70 34.73 37.86
C ALA A 19 -16.54 33.91 36.86
N PRO A 20 -17.05 34.48 35.75
CA PRO A 20 -17.73 33.68 34.74
C PRO A 20 -16.74 32.62 34.28
N SER A 21 -17.03 31.37 34.60
CA SER A 21 -16.23 30.24 34.16
C SER A 21 -16.08 30.38 32.65
N THR A 22 -14.84 30.50 32.16
CA THR A 22 -14.56 30.45 30.73
C THR A 22 -15.31 29.25 30.16
N PRO A 23 -16.20 29.42 29.16
CA PRO A 23 -16.93 28.29 28.62
C PRO A 23 -15.90 27.30 28.10
N LYS A 24 -15.75 26.18 28.81
CA LYS A 24 -14.95 25.05 28.34
C LYS A 24 -15.65 24.55 27.09
N GLY A 25 -15.19 24.98 25.91
CA GLY A 25 -15.61 24.38 24.65
C GLY A 25 -15.43 22.86 24.73
N GLY A 26 -16.40 22.09 24.22
CA GLY A 26 -16.35 20.62 24.23
C GLY A 26 -17.13 19.92 25.35
N VAL A 27 -18.00 20.61 26.11
CA VAL A 27 -18.91 19.94 27.07
C VAL A 27 -19.83 18.92 26.36
N ILE A 28 -20.18 19.18 25.09
CA ILE A 28 -20.95 18.27 24.24
C ILE A 28 -20.08 17.09 23.75
N ASP A 29 -18.78 17.29 23.55
CA ASP A 29 -17.82 16.25 23.14
C ASP A 29 -17.42 15.31 24.28
N GLY A 30 -17.47 15.79 25.54
CA GLY A 30 -17.21 14.98 26.73
C GLY A 30 -18.25 13.89 26.97
N ALA A 31 -19.52 14.14 26.59
CA ALA A 31 -20.63 13.21 26.81
C ALA A 31 -20.87 12.23 25.64
N ARG A 32 -20.44 12.59 24.42
CA ARG A 32 -20.71 11.79 23.22
C ARG A 32 -19.59 10.78 22.97
N ARG A 33 -19.63 9.64 23.68
CA ARG A 33 -18.82 8.42 23.49
C ARG A 33 -17.61 8.64 22.56
N ARG A 34 -16.50 9.20 23.09
CA ARG A 34 -15.19 9.13 22.43
C ARG A 34 -14.93 7.65 22.12
N GLY A 35 -15.20 7.22 20.89
CA GLY A 35 -14.93 5.85 20.44
C GLY A 35 -13.45 5.53 20.62
N ALA A 36 -13.06 4.26 20.45
CA ALA A 36 -11.68 3.82 20.65
C ALA A 36 -10.74 4.23 19.49
N ARG A 37 -10.72 5.52 19.11
CA ARG A 37 -9.96 6.06 17.96
C ARG A 37 -8.49 5.67 18.01
N GLY A 38 -7.84 5.82 19.17
CA GLY A 38 -6.44 5.46 19.36
C GLY A 38 -6.20 3.96 19.17
N ALA A 39 -7.03 3.11 19.77
CA ALA A 39 -6.92 1.66 19.64
C ALA A 39 -7.20 1.19 18.20
N ILE A 40 -8.20 1.76 17.53
CA ILE A 40 -8.50 1.47 16.11
C ILE A 40 -7.32 1.91 15.23
N ARG A 41 -6.71 3.06 15.50
CA ARG A 41 -5.50 3.51 14.79
C ARG A 41 -4.35 2.53 14.98
N ALA A 42 -4.10 2.07 16.20
CA ALA A 42 -3.06 1.10 16.49
C ALA A 42 -3.32 -0.25 15.78
N TRP A 43 -4.56 -0.75 15.83
CA TRP A 43 -4.98 -1.94 15.10
C TRP A 43 -4.78 -1.80 13.58
N LEU A 44 -5.15 -0.65 13.00
CA LEU A 44 -4.87 -0.37 11.59
C LEU A 44 -3.36 -0.28 11.29
N MET A 45 -2.52 0.20 12.21
CA MET A 45 -1.06 0.19 12.06
C MET A 45 -0.50 -1.23 12.10
N VAL A 46 -1.06 -2.13 12.92
CA VAL A 46 -0.71 -3.56 12.91
C VAL A 46 -1.09 -4.17 11.56
N LEU A 47 -2.33 -3.96 11.09
CA LEU A 47 -2.75 -4.43 9.77
C LEU A 47 -1.86 -3.86 8.65
N PHE A 48 -1.50 -2.57 8.73
CA PHE A 48 -0.59 -1.94 7.78
C PHE A 48 0.75 -2.68 7.71
N ALA A 49 1.39 -2.91 8.87
CA ALA A 49 2.66 -3.62 8.95
C ALA A 49 2.55 -5.06 8.41
N MET A 50 1.45 -5.76 8.70
CA MET A 50 1.22 -7.10 8.17
C MET A 50 1.03 -7.10 6.65
N VAL A 51 0.33 -6.11 6.08
CA VAL A 51 0.20 -6.00 4.61
C VAL A 51 1.55 -5.65 3.96
N VAL A 52 2.40 -4.83 4.60
CA VAL A 52 3.77 -4.61 4.12
C VAL A 52 4.57 -5.93 4.13
N ALA A 53 4.48 -6.71 5.21
CA ALA A 53 5.09 -8.04 5.28
C ALA A 53 4.52 -8.97 4.19
N MET A 54 3.21 -8.92 3.91
CA MET A 54 2.55 -9.70 2.86
C MET A 54 3.10 -9.38 1.48
N ILE A 55 3.35 -8.10 1.19
CA ILE A 55 3.98 -7.67 -0.07
C ILE A 55 5.41 -8.20 -0.18
N VAL A 56 6.18 -8.17 0.92
CA VAL A 56 7.55 -8.69 0.92
C VAL A 56 7.58 -10.22 0.74
N VAL A 57 6.82 -10.95 1.56
CA VAL A 57 6.75 -12.42 1.48
C VAL A 57 6.18 -12.88 0.13
N GLY A 58 5.18 -12.18 -0.40
CA GLY A 58 4.63 -12.45 -1.74
C GLY A 58 5.62 -12.17 -2.86
N GLY A 59 6.38 -11.07 -2.75
CA GLY A 59 7.48 -10.77 -3.67
C GLY A 59 8.55 -11.86 -3.66
N LEU A 60 8.95 -12.34 -2.48
CA LEU A 60 9.90 -13.44 -2.34
C LEU A 60 9.34 -14.74 -2.93
N THR A 61 8.09 -15.08 -2.63
CA THR A 61 7.41 -16.28 -3.18
C THR A 61 7.42 -16.28 -4.71
N ARG A 62 7.28 -15.12 -5.35
CA ARG A 62 7.44 -15.00 -6.81
C ARG A 62 8.89 -15.12 -7.24
N LEU A 63 9.79 -14.36 -6.61
CA LEU A 63 11.21 -14.31 -7.01
C LEU A 63 11.95 -15.64 -6.78
N THR A 64 11.41 -16.54 -5.96
CA THR A 64 11.88 -17.91 -5.73
C THR A 64 11.06 -18.97 -6.49
N ASP A 65 10.22 -18.56 -7.45
CA ASP A 65 9.36 -19.44 -8.27
C ASP A 65 8.59 -20.46 -7.42
N SER A 66 8.01 -19.98 -6.32
CA SER A 66 7.31 -20.80 -5.34
C SER A 66 5.79 -20.63 -5.44
N GLY A 67 5.30 -19.86 -6.41
CA GLY A 67 3.90 -19.42 -6.48
C GLY A 67 2.87 -20.50 -6.84
N LEU A 68 3.31 -21.68 -7.29
CA LEU A 68 2.47 -22.79 -7.74
C LEU A 68 2.77 -24.13 -7.04
N SER A 69 3.60 -24.11 -6.00
CA SER A 69 3.97 -25.29 -5.19
C SER A 69 2.80 -25.93 -4.42
N ILE A 70 1.74 -25.17 -4.13
CA ILE A 70 0.52 -25.63 -3.46
C ILE A 70 -0.65 -25.57 -4.45
N THR A 71 -0.94 -26.72 -5.05
CA THR A 71 -1.94 -26.86 -6.12
C THR A 71 -3.38 -26.76 -5.62
N GLU A 72 -3.62 -27.01 -4.33
CA GLU A 72 -4.95 -27.00 -3.76
C GLU A 72 -5.32 -25.70 -3.03
N TRP A 73 -6.59 -25.32 -3.15
CA TRP A 73 -7.17 -24.22 -2.39
C TRP A 73 -7.90 -24.74 -1.15
N ARG A 74 -7.20 -24.73 -0.01
CA ARG A 74 -7.75 -25.12 1.30
C ARG A 74 -7.74 -23.92 2.27
N PRO A 75 -8.81 -23.09 2.31
CA PRO A 75 -8.82 -21.85 3.12
C PRO A 75 -8.65 -22.09 4.62
N VAL A 76 -9.27 -23.14 5.15
CA VAL A 76 -9.27 -23.45 6.58
C VAL A 76 -8.29 -24.58 6.91
N THR A 77 -8.44 -25.75 6.29
CA THR A 77 -7.59 -26.92 6.57
C THR A 77 -6.15 -26.75 6.12
N GLY A 78 -5.88 -25.90 5.12
CA GLY A 78 -4.53 -25.58 4.67
C GLY A 78 -3.77 -24.63 5.61
N ALA A 79 -4.34 -24.27 6.76
CA ALA A 79 -3.61 -23.55 7.81
C ALA A 79 -2.58 -24.42 8.51
N MET A 80 -2.76 -25.74 8.52
CA MET A 80 -1.76 -26.69 9.00
C MET A 80 -0.88 -27.15 7.82
N PRO A 81 0.45 -27.09 7.93
CA PRO A 81 1.34 -27.66 6.92
C PRO A 81 1.32 -29.21 7.00
N PRO A 82 1.89 -29.93 6.02
CA PRO A 82 2.05 -31.37 6.11
C PRO A 82 2.93 -31.73 7.33
N LEU A 83 2.42 -32.63 8.18
CA LEU A 83 3.06 -32.99 9.46
C LEU A 83 3.70 -34.39 9.44
N SER A 84 3.42 -35.20 8.42
CA SER A 84 3.97 -36.55 8.26
C SER A 84 4.67 -36.69 6.91
N GLU A 85 5.57 -37.67 6.81
CA GLU A 85 6.29 -37.93 5.56
C GLU A 85 5.34 -38.33 4.43
N ALA A 86 4.32 -39.14 4.73
CA ALA A 86 3.28 -39.50 3.76
C ALA A 86 2.49 -38.28 3.25
N ALA A 87 2.21 -37.30 4.12
CA ALA A 87 1.53 -36.07 3.71
C ALA A 87 2.43 -35.21 2.81
N TRP A 88 3.73 -35.11 3.13
CA TRP A 88 4.71 -34.42 2.28
C TRP A 88 4.84 -35.07 0.91
N GLN A 89 4.90 -36.40 0.86
CA GLN A 89 4.98 -37.14 -0.38
C GLN A 89 3.72 -36.93 -1.25
N SER A 90 2.53 -36.92 -0.64
CA SER A 90 1.29 -36.66 -1.37
C SER A 90 1.22 -35.25 -1.98
N GLU A 91 1.65 -34.21 -1.27
CA GLU A 91 1.72 -32.86 -1.84
C GLU A 91 2.78 -32.76 -2.95
N PHE A 92 3.91 -33.46 -2.79
CA PHE A 92 4.95 -33.50 -3.81
C PHE A 92 4.50 -34.23 -5.07
N GLU A 93 3.78 -35.35 -4.96
CA GLU A 93 3.19 -36.06 -6.09
C GLU A 93 2.22 -35.18 -6.89
N LYS A 94 1.40 -34.36 -6.21
CA LYS A 94 0.54 -33.38 -6.88
C LYS A 94 1.35 -32.32 -7.62
N TYR A 95 2.43 -31.85 -7.02
CA TYR A 95 3.34 -30.90 -7.65
C TYR A 95 4.05 -31.51 -8.87
N GLN A 96 4.45 -32.78 -8.79
CA GLN A 96 5.03 -33.50 -9.93
C GLN A 96 4.08 -33.59 -11.13
N ALA A 97 2.76 -33.55 -10.90
CA ALA A 97 1.77 -33.60 -11.97
C ALA A 97 1.57 -32.28 -12.72
N ILE A 98 2.11 -31.15 -12.23
CA ILE A 98 1.87 -29.82 -12.85
C ILE A 98 2.98 -29.41 -13.84
N PRO A 99 2.68 -28.49 -14.79
CA PRO A 99 3.66 -28.04 -15.79
C PRO A 99 4.94 -27.44 -15.20
N GLU A 100 4.87 -26.72 -14.08
CA GLU A 100 6.05 -26.13 -13.43
C GLU A 100 7.11 -27.20 -13.08
N TYR A 101 6.69 -28.34 -12.53
CA TYR A 101 7.61 -29.47 -12.30
C TYR A 101 8.12 -30.06 -13.61
N GLN A 102 7.24 -30.29 -14.59
CA GLN A 102 7.59 -31.00 -15.81
C GLN A 102 8.51 -30.19 -16.74
N LEU A 103 8.36 -28.87 -16.78
CA LEU A 103 9.03 -27.97 -17.72
C LEU A 103 10.21 -27.22 -17.09
N GLN A 104 10.14 -26.86 -15.80
CA GLN A 104 11.15 -26.03 -15.14
C GLN A 104 11.91 -26.79 -14.05
N ASN A 105 11.20 -27.55 -13.21
CA ASN A 105 11.76 -28.15 -12.00
C ASN A 105 11.94 -29.68 -12.09
N LYS A 106 12.15 -30.21 -13.30
CA LYS A 106 12.18 -31.65 -13.54
C LYS A 106 13.36 -32.31 -12.82
N GLY A 107 13.07 -33.33 -12.01
CA GLY A 107 14.08 -34.02 -11.20
C GLY A 107 14.34 -33.38 -9.83
N MET A 108 13.62 -32.30 -9.47
CA MET A 108 13.66 -31.71 -8.13
C MET A 108 13.37 -32.76 -7.06
N SER A 109 14.12 -32.72 -5.96
CA SER A 109 13.97 -33.58 -4.79
C SER A 109 12.85 -33.09 -3.86
N LEU A 110 12.39 -33.97 -2.96
CA LEU A 110 11.43 -33.59 -1.92
C LEU A 110 11.95 -32.48 -1.01
N GLN A 111 13.26 -32.41 -0.78
CA GLN A 111 13.86 -31.39 0.08
C GLN A 111 13.82 -30.00 -0.57
N GLU A 112 14.08 -29.92 -1.88
CA GLU A 112 13.95 -28.69 -2.66
C GLU A 112 12.47 -28.28 -2.80
N PHE A 113 11.56 -29.24 -2.98
CA PHE A 113 10.12 -28.97 -2.95
C PHE A 113 9.67 -28.36 -1.63
N LYS A 114 10.12 -28.91 -0.49
CA LYS A 114 9.82 -28.36 0.84
C LYS A 114 10.22 -26.88 0.95
N PHE A 115 11.34 -26.46 0.33
CA PHE A 115 11.78 -25.07 0.34
C PHE A 115 10.77 -24.13 -0.35
N ILE A 116 10.36 -24.45 -1.59
CA ILE A 116 9.36 -23.63 -2.30
C ILE A 116 7.99 -23.68 -1.63
N TYR A 117 7.59 -24.85 -1.11
CA TYR A 117 6.34 -25.03 -0.38
C TYR A 117 6.25 -24.11 0.84
N TRP A 118 7.33 -23.95 1.62
CA TRP A 118 7.33 -23.11 2.81
C TRP A 118 7.11 -21.63 2.50
N TRP A 119 7.64 -21.13 1.37
CA TRP A 119 7.40 -19.76 0.94
C TRP A 119 5.93 -19.53 0.62
N GLU A 120 5.33 -20.42 -0.17
CA GLU A 120 3.94 -20.29 -0.55
C GLU A 120 2.99 -20.49 0.63
N TRP A 121 3.23 -21.51 1.45
CA TRP A 121 2.46 -21.75 2.66
C TRP A 121 2.55 -20.55 3.61
N GLY A 122 3.75 -19.99 3.80
CA GLY A 122 3.98 -18.82 4.64
C GLY A 122 3.23 -17.58 4.13
N HIS A 123 3.25 -17.35 2.81
CA HIS A 123 2.48 -16.28 2.17
C HIS A 123 0.96 -16.45 2.40
N ARG A 124 0.42 -17.64 2.12
CA ARG A 124 -1.00 -17.96 2.31
C ARG A 124 -1.41 -17.84 3.78
N GLN A 125 -0.56 -18.32 4.70
CA GLN A 125 -0.82 -18.28 6.13
C GLN A 125 -0.80 -16.86 6.68
N LEU A 126 0.10 -16.01 6.19
CA LEU A 126 0.10 -14.58 6.52
C LEU A 126 -1.20 -13.90 6.04
N GLY A 127 -1.67 -14.22 4.83
CA GLY A 127 -2.97 -13.78 4.32
C GLY A 127 -4.14 -14.14 5.23
N ARG A 128 -4.22 -15.41 5.68
CA ARG A 128 -5.24 -15.87 6.65
C ARG A 128 -5.15 -15.11 7.97
N THR A 129 -3.94 -14.91 8.47
CA THR A 129 -3.69 -14.20 9.74
C THR A 129 -4.13 -12.74 9.64
N ILE A 130 -3.88 -12.06 8.51
CA ILE A 130 -4.37 -10.69 8.26
C ILE A 130 -5.91 -10.66 8.31
N GLY A 131 -6.57 -11.61 7.64
CA GLY A 131 -8.03 -11.74 7.67
C GLY A 131 -8.57 -11.93 9.09
N LEU A 132 -7.92 -12.77 9.89
CA LEU A 132 -8.27 -13.00 11.29
C LEU A 132 -8.07 -11.76 12.16
N VAL A 133 -6.92 -11.09 12.07
CA VAL A 133 -6.62 -9.84 12.80
C VAL A 133 -7.61 -8.74 12.42
N TRP A 134 -8.00 -8.66 11.16
CA TRP A 134 -9.03 -7.74 10.73
C TRP A 134 -10.39 -8.10 11.34
N ALA A 135 -10.81 -9.37 11.26
CA ALA A 135 -12.10 -9.82 11.78
C ALA A 135 -12.21 -9.60 13.30
N ILE A 136 -11.22 -10.05 14.07
CA ILE A 136 -11.19 -9.87 15.54
C ILE A 136 -11.25 -8.39 15.90
N GLY A 137 -10.46 -7.54 15.24
CA GLY A 137 -10.48 -6.11 15.51
C GLY A 137 -11.81 -5.46 15.15
N PHE A 138 -12.30 -5.67 13.92
CA PHE A 138 -13.53 -5.06 13.44
C PHE A 138 -14.76 -5.49 14.26
N PHE A 139 -14.99 -6.80 14.39
CA PHE A 139 -16.12 -7.32 15.16
C PHE A 139 -15.98 -7.02 16.65
N GLY A 140 -14.77 -7.08 17.21
CA GLY A 140 -14.50 -6.71 18.61
C GLY A 140 -14.89 -5.26 18.92
N PHE A 141 -14.43 -4.29 18.10
CA PHE A 141 -14.82 -2.89 18.29
C PHE A 141 -16.31 -2.64 18.02
N MET A 142 -16.92 -3.39 17.09
CA MET A 142 -18.34 -3.28 16.77
C MET A 142 -19.23 -3.77 17.92
N VAL A 143 -18.97 -4.98 18.44
CA VAL A 143 -19.70 -5.57 19.58
C VAL A 143 -19.52 -4.69 20.83
N ALA A 144 -18.31 -4.20 21.09
CA ALA A 144 -18.04 -3.27 22.18
C ALA A 144 -18.67 -1.87 21.99
N ARG A 145 -19.31 -1.59 20.83
CA ARG A 145 -19.86 -0.28 20.45
C ARG A 145 -18.82 0.85 20.58
N LYS A 146 -17.56 0.54 20.25
CA LYS A 146 -16.41 1.46 20.34
C LYS A 146 -15.97 2.05 19.00
N ILE A 147 -16.59 1.67 17.89
CA ILE A 147 -16.33 2.28 16.58
C ILE A 147 -16.85 3.73 16.59
N PRO A 148 -15.99 4.74 16.33
CA PRO A 148 -16.43 6.14 16.23
C PRO A 148 -17.45 6.34 15.11
N THR A 149 -18.36 7.30 15.28
CA THR A 149 -19.38 7.63 14.27
C THR A 149 -18.73 7.89 12.91
N GLY A 150 -19.31 7.32 11.85
CA GLY A 150 -18.80 7.44 10.48
C GLY A 150 -17.65 6.48 10.11
N TRP A 151 -17.09 5.72 11.06
CA TRP A 151 -15.95 4.82 10.78
C TRP A 151 -16.33 3.38 10.44
N THR A 152 -17.55 2.93 10.70
CA THR A 152 -17.97 1.55 10.39
C THR A 152 -17.80 1.21 8.90
N ARG A 153 -18.31 2.05 7.99
CA ARG A 153 -18.21 1.82 6.54
C ARG A 153 -16.76 1.83 6.02
N PRO A 154 -15.91 2.82 6.37
CA PRO A 154 -14.48 2.79 6.02
C PRO A 154 -13.76 1.52 6.47
N LEU A 155 -13.98 1.09 7.73
CA LEU A 155 -13.30 -0.09 8.29
C LEU A 155 -13.80 -1.40 7.67
N LEU A 156 -15.10 -1.49 7.38
CA LEU A 156 -15.68 -2.61 6.63
C LEU A 156 -15.12 -2.67 5.20
N GLY A 157 -14.95 -1.51 4.55
CA GLY A 157 -14.39 -1.41 3.22
C GLY A 157 -12.98 -2.02 3.11
N ILE A 158 -12.14 -1.87 4.14
CA ILE A 158 -10.83 -2.55 4.19
C ILE A 158 -10.99 -4.08 4.16
N GLY A 159 -11.96 -4.62 4.91
CA GLY A 159 -12.24 -6.06 4.92
C GLY A 159 -12.77 -6.57 3.59
N LEU A 160 -13.66 -5.83 2.93
CA LEU A 160 -14.16 -6.16 1.60
C LEU A 160 -13.04 -6.16 0.56
N LEU A 161 -12.15 -5.16 0.60
CA LEU A 161 -10.95 -5.14 -0.25
C LEU A 161 -10.00 -6.30 0.07
N GLY A 162 -9.85 -6.67 1.34
CA GLY A 162 -9.08 -7.86 1.74
C GLY A 162 -9.69 -9.18 1.23
N GLY A 163 -11.02 -9.30 1.24
CA GLY A 163 -11.72 -10.43 0.63
C GLY A 163 -11.51 -10.49 -0.88
N LEU A 164 -11.60 -9.34 -1.57
CA LEU A 164 -11.29 -9.22 -2.99
C LEU A 164 -9.83 -9.58 -3.30
N GLN A 165 -8.88 -9.12 -2.47
CA GLN A 165 -7.47 -9.48 -2.58
C GLN A 165 -7.28 -11.00 -2.52
N GLY A 166 -7.93 -11.67 -1.57
CA GLY A 166 -7.89 -13.14 -1.47
C GLY A 166 -8.51 -13.84 -2.68
N ALA A 167 -9.63 -13.33 -3.19
CA ALA A 167 -10.27 -13.86 -4.41
C ALA A 167 -9.38 -13.72 -5.65
N VAL A 168 -8.69 -12.57 -5.81
CA VAL A 168 -7.73 -12.35 -6.89
C VAL A 168 -6.50 -13.25 -6.71
N GLY A 169 -6.04 -13.47 -5.48
CA GLY A 169 -4.93 -14.41 -5.20
C GLY A 169 -5.29 -15.85 -5.54
N TRP A 170 -6.50 -16.30 -5.22
CA TRP A 170 -7.02 -17.59 -5.68
C TRP A 170 -7.08 -17.67 -7.20
N TRP A 171 -7.61 -16.64 -7.86
CA TRP A 171 -7.68 -16.57 -9.32
C TRP A 171 -6.29 -16.68 -9.96
N MET A 172 -5.28 -16.00 -9.41
CA MET A 172 -3.88 -16.09 -9.85
C MET A 172 -3.37 -17.52 -9.86
N VAL A 173 -3.49 -18.24 -8.74
CA VAL A 173 -2.98 -19.62 -8.61
C VAL A 173 -3.76 -20.57 -9.49
N HIS A 174 -5.09 -20.58 -9.37
CA HIS A 174 -5.95 -21.54 -10.08
C HIS A 174 -5.70 -21.52 -11.59
N SER A 175 -5.46 -20.33 -12.13
CA SER A 175 -5.24 -20.12 -13.56
C SER A 175 -3.78 -20.26 -14.01
N GLY A 176 -2.85 -20.49 -13.08
CA GLY A 176 -1.47 -20.92 -13.34
C GLY A 176 -1.30 -22.45 -13.34
N LEU A 177 -2.27 -23.18 -12.78
CA LEU A 177 -2.26 -24.65 -12.74
C LEU A 177 -2.75 -25.33 -14.04
N SER A 178 -3.12 -24.56 -15.06
CA SER A 178 -3.75 -25.06 -16.29
C SER A 178 -3.05 -24.52 -17.54
N GLY A 179 -2.85 -25.38 -18.54
CA GLY A 179 -2.21 -25.03 -19.82
C GLY A 179 -0.68 -25.13 -19.80
N ASP A 180 -0.02 -24.51 -20.79
CA ASP A 180 1.45 -24.59 -20.98
C ASP A 180 2.23 -23.53 -20.17
N ARG A 181 1.62 -22.98 -19.12
CA ARG A 181 2.22 -21.88 -18.34
C ARG A 181 2.94 -22.42 -17.12
N VAL A 182 4.19 -22.01 -16.96
CA VAL A 182 5.01 -22.29 -15.77
C VAL A 182 4.83 -21.22 -14.69
N ASP A 183 4.18 -20.10 -15.01
CA ASP A 183 4.04 -18.94 -14.13
C ASP A 183 2.65 -18.32 -14.16
N VAL A 184 2.34 -17.56 -13.09
CA VAL A 184 1.13 -16.72 -13.04
C VAL A 184 1.26 -15.56 -14.03
N ALA A 185 0.25 -15.38 -14.88
CA ALA A 185 0.24 -14.30 -15.86
C ALA A 185 0.46 -12.90 -15.23
N SER A 186 1.33 -12.12 -15.85
CA SER A 186 1.83 -10.82 -15.36
C SER A 186 0.75 -9.80 -15.02
N TYR A 187 -0.33 -9.74 -15.81
CA TYR A 187 -1.46 -8.84 -15.54
C TYR A 187 -2.25 -9.24 -14.28
N ARG A 188 -2.26 -10.53 -13.91
CA ARG A 188 -2.91 -11.01 -12.67
C ARG A 188 -2.07 -10.62 -11.46
N LEU A 189 -0.76 -10.79 -11.55
CA LEU A 189 0.19 -10.29 -10.56
C LEU A 189 0.06 -8.79 -10.38
N ALA A 190 0.00 -8.03 -11.48
CA ALA A 190 -0.19 -6.57 -11.43
C ALA A 190 -1.50 -6.17 -10.77
N THR A 191 -2.59 -6.90 -11.05
CA THR A 191 -3.90 -6.68 -10.41
C THR A 191 -3.83 -6.94 -8.90
N HIS A 192 -3.26 -8.07 -8.49
CA HIS A 192 -3.13 -8.45 -7.09
C HIS A 192 -2.24 -7.49 -6.30
N LEU A 193 -1.06 -7.14 -6.83
CA LEU A 193 -0.17 -6.18 -6.20
C LEU A 193 -0.80 -4.78 -6.17
N GLY A 194 -1.50 -4.38 -7.24
CA GLY A 194 -2.24 -3.13 -7.31
C GLY A 194 -3.29 -3.00 -6.20
N ILE A 195 -4.14 -4.02 -5.99
CA ILE A 195 -5.13 -4.02 -4.92
C ILE A 195 -4.44 -3.98 -3.54
N ALA A 196 -3.31 -4.66 -3.36
CA ALA A 196 -2.54 -4.60 -2.11
C ALA A 196 -2.07 -3.16 -1.80
N PHE A 197 -1.58 -2.43 -2.81
CA PHE A 197 -1.20 -1.01 -2.66
C PHE A 197 -2.40 -0.08 -2.43
N VAL A 198 -3.57 -0.40 -3.00
CA VAL A 198 -4.84 0.30 -2.70
C VAL A 198 -5.22 0.09 -1.23
N ILE A 199 -5.16 -1.15 -0.72
CA ILE A 199 -5.42 -1.46 0.69
C ILE A 199 -4.45 -0.69 1.60
N LEU A 200 -3.14 -0.75 1.32
CA LEU A 200 -2.14 0.02 2.06
C LEU A 200 -2.44 1.52 2.02
N GLY A 201 -2.84 2.05 0.86
CA GLY A 201 -3.17 3.46 0.70
C GLY A 201 -4.35 3.89 1.57
N PHE A 202 -5.43 3.10 1.60
CA PHE A 202 -6.56 3.36 2.47
C PHE A 202 -6.20 3.24 3.96
N ILE A 203 -5.46 2.19 4.35
CA ILE A 203 -5.05 2.00 5.74
C ILE A 203 -4.16 3.18 6.18
N ALA A 204 -3.14 3.56 5.40
CA ALA A 204 -2.28 4.71 5.71
C ALA A 204 -3.11 6.00 5.86
N TRP A 205 -4.01 6.27 4.92
CA TRP A 205 -4.88 7.44 4.96
C TRP A 205 -5.79 7.45 6.20
N PHE A 206 -6.32 6.29 6.60
CA PHE A 206 -7.16 6.13 7.78
C PHE A 206 -6.35 6.31 9.07
N VAL A 207 -5.14 5.77 9.13
CA VAL A 207 -4.20 5.99 10.24
C VAL A 207 -3.89 7.48 10.41
N PHE A 208 -3.69 8.22 9.32
CA PHE A 208 -3.46 9.67 9.36
C PHE A 208 -4.70 10.44 9.85
N LYS A 209 -5.89 10.10 9.34
CA LYS A 209 -7.15 10.72 9.79
C LYS A 209 -7.49 10.42 11.25
N LEU A 210 -7.26 9.20 11.73
CA LEU A 210 -7.50 8.85 13.13
C LEU A 210 -6.46 9.44 14.08
N GLY A 211 -5.28 9.81 13.57
CA GLY A 211 -4.22 10.46 14.34
C GLY A 211 -4.50 11.91 14.72
N ARG A 212 -5.59 12.50 14.23
CA ARG A 212 -6.03 13.87 14.56
C ARG A 212 -7.51 13.87 14.92
N GLU A 213 -7.95 14.81 15.75
CA GLU A 213 -9.37 14.98 16.02
C GLU A 213 -10.09 15.56 14.79
N GLU A 214 -11.39 15.29 14.66
CA GLU A 214 -12.16 15.70 13.48
C GLU A 214 -12.28 17.23 13.38
N GLY A 215 -12.44 17.91 14.52
CA GLY A 215 -12.41 19.38 14.59
C GLY A 215 -11.10 19.96 14.06
N ASP A 216 -9.95 19.39 14.44
CA ASP A 216 -8.63 19.82 13.96
C ASP A 216 -8.48 19.67 12.45
N LEU A 217 -9.02 18.60 11.88
CA LEU A 217 -8.97 18.35 10.43
C LEU A 217 -9.85 19.36 9.67
N ILE A 218 -11.03 19.69 10.20
CA ILE A 218 -11.92 20.71 9.62
C ILE A 218 -11.24 22.08 9.66
N GLN A 219 -10.63 22.44 10.79
CA GLN A 219 -9.87 23.68 10.91
C GLN A 219 -8.66 23.73 9.97
N ALA A 220 -7.85 22.67 9.93
CA ALA A 220 -6.67 22.58 9.09
C ALA A 220 -6.99 22.70 7.60
N ARG A 221 -8.18 22.22 7.17
CA ARG A 221 -8.62 22.30 5.77
C ARG A 221 -8.72 23.75 5.28
N ARG A 222 -8.92 24.74 6.15
CA ARG A 222 -8.92 26.18 5.78
C ARG A 222 -7.55 26.67 5.30
N GLY A 223 -6.47 26.06 5.78
CA GLY A 223 -5.10 26.35 5.36
C GLY A 223 -4.61 25.49 4.19
N ARG A 224 -5.50 24.68 3.56
CA ARG A 224 -5.14 23.71 2.51
C ARG A 224 -4.29 24.35 1.41
N GLU A 225 -3.21 23.66 1.07
CA GLU A 225 -2.34 24.03 -0.05
C GLU A 225 -2.85 23.39 -1.34
N ALA A 226 -3.89 23.97 -1.92
CA ALA A 226 -4.68 23.36 -3.00
C ALA A 226 -3.84 22.86 -4.19
N LYS A 227 -2.84 23.66 -4.62
CA LYS A 227 -1.96 23.26 -5.73
C LYS A 227 -1.07 22.08 -5.36
N LEU A 228 -0.48 22.06 -4.16
CA LEU A 228 0.33 20.93 -3.69
C LEU A 228 -0.50 19.67 -3.50
N PHE A 229 -1.72 19.81 -3.00
CA PHE A 229 -2.64 18.68 -2.91
C PHE A 229 -3.00 18.13 -4.31
N SER A 230 -3.28 18.99 -5.29
CA SER A 230 -3.57 18.58 -6.66
C SER A 230 -2.36 17.87 -7.30
N MET A 231 -1.17 18.46 -7.19
CA MET A 231 0.07 17.86 -7.74
C MET A 231 0.42 16.53 -7.05
N SER A 232 0.34 16.45 -5.72
CA SER A 232 0.56 15.19 -4.98
C SER A 232 -0.54 14.15 -5.22
N THR A 233 -1.76 14.57 -5.58
CA THR A 233 -2.79 13.66 -6.10
C THR A 233 -2.37 13.11 -7.45
N GLY A 234 -1.82 13.94 -8.34
CA GLY A 234 -1.21 13.47 -9.60
C GLY A 234 -0.07 12.47 -9.34
N LEU A 235 0.84 12.78 -8.41
CA LEU A 235 1.94 11.87 -8.04
C LEU A 235 1.44 10.54 -7.50
N MET A 236 0.38 10.55 -6.69
CA MET A 236 -0.24 9.31 -6.20
C MET A 236 -0.72 8.45 -7.37
N HIS A 237 -1.47 9.00 -8.34
CA HIS A 237 -1.95 8.21 -9.48
C HIS A 237 -0.79 7.74 -10.38
N PHE A 238 0.21 8.60 -10.62
CA PHE A 238 1.33 8.25 -11.48
C PHE A 238 2.28 7.23 -10.81
N ALA A 239 2.52 7.35 -9.50
CA ALA A 239 3.25 6.31 -8.74
C ALA A 239 2.48 4.99 -8.73
N PHE A 240 1.16 5.02 -8.65
CA PHE A 240 0.33 3.82 -8.76
C PHE A 240 0.51 3.15 -10.13
N LEU A 241 0.46 3.91 -11.21
CA LEU A 241 0.76 3.41 -12.56
C LEU A 241 2.17 2.79 -12.62
N GLN A 242 3.18 3.47 -12.05
CA GLN A 242 4.55 2.96 -12.01
C GLN A 242 4.66 1.63 -11.26
N ILE A 243 3.93 1.47 -10.16
CA ILE A 243 3.84 0.21 -9.40
C ILE A 243 3.23 -0.90 -10.26
N LEU A 244 2.14 -0.60 -11.00
CA LEU A 244 1.53 -1.57 -11.91
C LEU A 244 2.49 -2.00 -13.04
N LEU A 245 3.20 -1.04 -13.66
CA LEU A 245 4.23 -1.34 -14.66
C LEU A 245 5.38 -2.18 -14.06
N GLY A 246 5.79 -1.88 -12.83
CA GLY A 246 6.81 -2.67 -12.13
C GLY A 246 6.35 -4.11 -11.84
N ALA A 247 5.06 -4.28 -11.51
CA ALA A 247 4.46 -5.60 -11.34
C ALA A 247 4.42 -6.41 -12.65
N LEU A 248 4.20 -5.73 -13.79
CA LEU A 248 4.29 -6.38 -15.11
C LEU A 248 5.73 -6.83 -15.40
N VAL A 249 6.74 -5.97 -15.15
CA VAL A 249 8.16 -6.32 -15.31
C VAL A 249 8.53 -7.54 -14.47
N ALA A 250 8.11 -7.56 -13.19
CA ALA A 250 8.38 -8.69 -12.29
C ALA A 250 7.61 -9.97 -12.68
N GLY A 251 6.44 -9.83 -13.31
CA GLY A 251 5.60 -10.97 -13.70
C GLY A 251 6.04 -11.72 -14.95
N ILE A 252 6.99 -11.16 -15.73
CA ILE A 252 7.58 -11.81 -16.92
C ILE A 252 9.11 -11.85 -16.85
N ASP A 253 9.68 -11.58 -15.66
CA ASP A 253 11.13 -11.54 -15.43
C ASP A 253 11.93 -10.60 -16.35
N ALA A 254 11.27 -9.58 -16.92
CA ALA A 254 11.88 -8.67 -17.89
C ALA A 254 13.09 -7.91 -17.33
N GLY A 255 13.17 -7.74 -16.01
CA GLY A 255 14.31 -7.13 -15.33
C GLY A 255 15.63 -7.89 -15.45
N ARG A 256 15.63 -9.13 -15.99
CA ARG A 256 16.82 -9.96 -16.18
C ARG A 256 17.35 -9.96 -17.62
N ASN A 257 16.56 -9.46 -18.58
CA ASN A 257 16.86 -9.62 -20.01
C ASN A 257 17.58 -8.42 -20.62
N TYR A 258 17.29 -7.19 -20.17
CA TYR A 258 18.02 -6.00 -20.57
C TYR A 258 18.67 -5.35 -19.35
N ILE A 259 19.94 -5.67 -19.13
CA ILE A 259 20.71 -5.29 -17.94
C ILE A 259 21.55 -4.03 -18.12
N ASP A 260 21.59 -3.45 -19.32
CA ASP A 260 22.27 -2.19 -19.60
C ASP A 260 21.40 -0.97 -19.24
N TRP A 261 22.07 0.14 -18.98
CA TRP A 261 21.49 1.44 -18.68
C TRP A 261 22.45 2.55 -19.14
N PRO A 262 21.97 3.67 -19.75
CA PRO A 262 20.57 4.04 -19.97
C PRO A 262 19.91 3.37 -21.19
N LEU A 263 20.72 2.71 -22.02
CA LEU A 263 20.28 1.98 -23.21
C LEU A 263 19.63 0.62 -22.86
N MET A 264 19.08 -0.04 -23.86
CA MET A 264 18.51 -1.39 -23.81
C MET A 264 19.07 -2.21 -24.96
N ALA A 265 19.95 -3.17 -24.65
CA ALA A 265 20.76 -3.92 -25.61
C ALA A 265 21.50 -3.02 -26.62
N GLY A 266 22.08 -1.91 -26.14
CA GLY A 266 22.83 -0.96 -26.97
C GLY A 266 21.98 0.01 -27.80
N GLY A 267 20.64 -0.11 -27.77
CA GLY A 267 19.70 0.82 -28.42
C GLY A 267 18.90 1.67 -27.43
N PHE A 268 18.23 2.72 -27.90
CA PHE A 268 17.27 3.46 -27.07
C PHE A 268 15.98 2.65 -26.86
N LEU A 269 15.48 2.04 -27.94
CA LEU A 269 14.42 1.04 -27.89
C LEU A 269 15.04 -0.35 -27.76
N PRO A 270 14.36 -1.28 -27.07
CA PRO A 270 14.76 -2.68 -27.10
C PRO A 270 14.58 -3.23 -28.53
N PRO A 271 15.34 -4.28 -28.92
CA PRO A 271 15.13 -4.99 -30.17
C PRO A 271 13.71 -5.57 -30.25
N GLU A 272 13.11 -5.57 -31.45
CA GLU A 272 11.83 -6.22 -31.73
C GLU A 272 10.69 -5.92 -30.73
N PRO A 273 10.42 -4.64 -30.37
CA PRO A 273 9.48 -4.27 -29.31
C PRO A 273 8.01 -4.61 -29.63
N PHE A 274 7.71 -4.95 -30.88
CA PHE A 274 6.35 -5.24 -31.37
C PHE A 274 6.24 -6.62 -32.04
N SER A 275 7.13 -7.55 -31.69
CA SER A 275 7.21 -8.89 -32.29
C SER A 275 6.00 -9.79 -31.99
N ILE A 276 5.30 -9.59 -30.87
CA ILE A 276 4.15 -10.41 -30.49
C ILE A 276 2.89 -9.96 -31.24
N THR A 277 2.18 -10.92 -31.85
CA THR A 277 0.88 -10.68 -32.49
C THR A 277 -0.27 -11.21 -31.62
N PRO A 278 -1.39 -10.48 -31.46
CA PRO A 278 -1.62 -9.09 -31.88
C PRO A 278 -0.79 -8.06 -31.10
N VAL A 279 -0.49 -6.91 -31.75
CA VAL A 279 0.46 -5.88 -31.27
C VAL A 279 0.22 -5.43 -29.82
N TRP A 280 -1.04 -5.36 -29.37
CA TRP A 280 -1.37 -4.92 -28.01
C TRP A 280 -0.79 -5.83 -26.92
N ARG A 281 -0.49 -7.10 -27.21
CA ARG A 281 0.11 -8.03 -26.25
C ARG A 281 1.52 -7.62 -25.84
N ASN A 282 2.27 -6.95 -26.71
CA ASN A 282 3.63 -6.51 -26.40
C ASN A 282 3.67 -5.58 -25.18
N PHE A 283 2.60 -4.81 -24.91
CA PHE A 283 2.53 -3.92 -23.76
C PHE A 283 2.42 -4.65 -22.40
N PHE A 284 2.24 -5.98 -22.42
CA PHE A 284 2.05 -6.82 -21.22
C PHE A 284 2.96 -8.05 -21.18
N GLU A 285 3.42 -8.52 -22.34
CA GLU A 285 4.08 -9.81 -22.51
C GLU A 285 5.44 -9.72 -23.21
N ASN A 286 5.75 -8.63 -23.92
CA ASN A 286 7.09 -8.43 -24.49
C ASN A 286 7.98 -7.81 -23.41
N ASP A 287 8.99 -8.57 -23.00
CA ASP A 287 9.93 -8.21 -21.94
C ASP A 287 10.61 -6.85 -22.17
N GLY A 288 11.10 -6.62 -23.38
CA GLY A 288 11.75 -5.38 -23.79
C GLY A 288 10.81 -4.20 -23.68
N LEU A 289 9.64 -4.27 -24.33
CA LEU A 289 8.71 -3.15 -24.35
C LEU A 289 8.16 -2.84 -22.95
N VAL A 290 7.81 -3.85 -22.16
CA VAL A 290 7.32 -3.67 -20.78
C VAL A 290 8.38 -3.01 -19.90
N GLN A 291 9.63 -3.46 -19.98
CA GLN A 291 10.73 -2.85 -19.23
C GLN A 291 11.04 -1.42 -19.69
N PHE A 292 11.01 -1.17 -21.01
CA PHE A 292 11.16 0.18 -21.57
C PHE A 292 10.08 1.14 -21.04
N LEU A 293 8.81 0.72 -21.07
CA LEU A 293 7.68 1.51 -20.56
C LEU A 293 7.83 1.80 -19.07
N HIS A 294 8.24 0.80 -18.28
CA HIS A 294 8.51 0.98 -16.85
C HIS A 294 9.63 2.00 -16.59
N ARG A 295 10.73 1.96 -17.37
CA ARG A 295 11.84 2.92 -17.26
C ARG A 295 11.39 4.34 -17.64
N MET A 296 10.76 4.51 -18.80
CA MET A 296 10.32 5.82 -19.29
C MET A 296 9.27 6.45 -18.37
N SER A 297 8.29 5.66 -17.91
CA SER A 297 7.31 6.09 -16.91
C SER A 297 8.00 6.49 -15.60
N GLY A 298 9.01 5.72 -15.16
CA GLY A 298 9.81 6.03 -13.98
C GLY A 298 10.52 7.38 -14.08
N TYR A 299 11.15 7.68 -15.22
CA TYR A 299 11.78 8.99 -15.45
C TYR A 299 10.75 10.13 -15.45
N GLY A 300 9.61 9.93 -16.10
CA GLY A 300 8.51 10.89 -16.08
C GLY A 300 7.98 11.15 -14.66
N LEU A 301 7.80 10.11 -13.87
CA LEU A 301 7.40 10.21 -12.47
C LEU A 301 8.44 10.98 -11.64
N PHE A 302 9.73 10.70 -11.85
CA PHE A 302 10.82 11.38 -11.15
C PHE A 302 10.85 12.88 -11.48
N ILE A 303 10.78 13.25 -12.76
CA ILE A 303 10.70 14.65 -13.19
C ILE A 303 9.48 15.35 -12.58
N PHE A 304 8.31 14.72 -12.64
CA PHE A 304 7.10 15.29 -12.05
C PHE A 304 7.20 15.41 -10.51
N GLY A 305 7.90 14.47 -9.86
CA GLY A 305 8.26 14.52 -8.46
C GLY A 305 9.14 15.72 -8.12
N LEU A 306 10.18 15.98 -8.90
CA LEU A 306 11.06 17.15 -8.74
C LEU A 306 10.30 18.47 -8.93
N ILE A 307 9.42 18.56 -9.93
CA ILE A 307 8.57 19.74 -10.16
C ILE A 307 7.65 19.98 -8.95
N THR A 308 7.05 18.91 -8.41
CA THR A 308 6.19 18.99 -7.23
C THR A 308 6.97 19.37 -5.97
N TRP A 309 8.16 18.80 -5.78
CA TRP A 309 9.05 19.12 -4.68
C TRP A 309 9.50 20.59 -4.75
N ASN A 310 9.94 21.08 -5.90
CA ASN A 310 10.31 22.49 -6.09
C ASN A 310 9.14 23.44 -5.80
N ARG A 311 7.90 23.05 -6.15
CA ARG A 311 6.71 23.81 -5.74
C ARG A 311 6.55 23.81 -4.21
N ALA A 312 6.74 22.67 -3.56
CA ALA A 312 6.61 22.53 -2.12
C ALA A 312 7.63 23.35 -1.34
N ARG A 313 8.84 23.54 -1.87
CA ARG A 313 9.88 24.42 -1.28
C ARG A 313 9.42 25.85 -1.07
N LYS A 314 8.44 26.32 -1.86
CA LYS A 314 7.84 27.66 -1.76
C LYS A 314 6.68 27.74 -0.75
N SER A 315 6.32 26.62 -0.11
CA SER A 315 5.29 26.59 0.94
C SER A 315 5.76 27.34 2.18
N ALA A 316 4.88 28.19 2.73
CA ALA A 316 5.10 28.79 4.05
C ALA A 316 5.13 27.73 5.17
N ASN A 317 4.45 26.59 4.99
CA ASN A 317 4.36 25.55 6.00
C ASN A 317 5.61 24.66 6.03
N MET A 318 6.38 24.73 7.13
CA MET A 318 7.59 23.92 7.30
C MET A 318 7.32 22.41 7.29
N LYS A 319 6.20 21.96 7.86
CA LYS A 319 5.88 20.51 7.88
C LYS A 319 5.49 20.01 6.49
N SER A 320 4.82 20.82 5.68
CA SER A 320 4.59 20.52 4.26
C SER A 320 5.93 20.40 3.52
N ARG A 321 6.81 21.41 3.62
CA ARG A 321 8.15 21.37 3.02
C ARG A 321 8.90 20.08 3.36
N ARG A 322 9.00 19.77 4.65
CA ARG A 322 9.69 18.56 5.12
C ARG A 322 9.07 17.27 4.62
N ALA A 323 7.74 17.20 4.50
CA ALA A 323 7.07 16.01 3.97
C ALA A 323 7.42 15.77 2.50
N PHE A 324 7.48 16.83 1.69
CA PHE A 324 7.91 16.73 0.29
C PHE A 324 9.42 16.54 0.14
N ASP A 325 10.26 17.07 1.05
CA ASP A 325 11.70 16.77 1.08
C ASP A 325 11.94 15.27 1.25
N TRP A 326 11.32 14.63 2.25
CA TRP A 326 11.45 13.18 2.46
C TRP A 326 10.92 12.36 1.28
N MET A 327 9.79 12.77 0.70
CA MET A 327 9.26 12.14 -0.52
C MET A 327 10.27 12.23 -1.67
N ALA A 328 10.89 13.39 -1.90
CA ALA A 328 11.88 13.58 -2.96
C ALA A 328 13.16 12.76 -2.71
N THR A 329 13.65 12.73 -1.47
CA THR A 329 14.82 11.90 -1.09
C THR A 329 14.56 10.42 -1.36
N MET A 330 13.41 9.89 -0.92
CA MET A 330 13.06 8.50 -1.19
C MET A 330 12.85 8.24 -2.68
N MET A 331 12.27 9.18 -3.42
CA MET A 331 12.06 9.02 -4.86
C MET A 331 13.39 8.96 -5.63
N PHE A 332 14.37 9.77 -5.23
CA PHE A 332 15.74 9.67 -5.76
C PHE A 332 16.37 8.31 -5.44
N GLY A 333 16.30 7.88 -4.16
CA GLY A 333 16.78 6.56 -3.76
C GLY A 333 16.09 5.42 -4.53
N GLN A 334 14.79 5.53 -4.78
CA GLN A 334 14.01 4.55 -5.55
C GLN A 334 14.46 4.48 -7.01
N MET A 335 14.74 5.63 -7.65
CA MET A 335 15.27 5.67 -9.01
C MET A 335 16.64 4.97 -9.09
N VAL A 336 17.56 5.33 -8.19
CA VAL A 336 18.89 4.72 -8.13
C VAL A 336 18.77 3.22 -7.90
N LEU A 337 17.94 2.80 -6.94
CA LEU A 337 17.72 1.40 -6.63
C LEU A 337 17.12 0.63 -7.83
N GLY A 338 16.23 1.24 -8.61
CA GLY A 338 15.69 0.64 -9.84
C GLY A 338 16.78 0.42 -10.89
N VAL A 339 17.64 1.42 -11.12
CA VAL A 339 18.80 1.30 -12.03
C VAL A 339 19.75 0.20 -11.56
N VAL A 340 20.10 0.18 -10.27
CA VAL A 340 20.97 -0.85 -9.68
C VAL A 340 20.37 -2.24 -9.80
N THR A 341 19.05 -2.38 -9.60
CA THR A 341 18.33 -3.66 -9.76
C THR A 341 18.52 -4.21 -11.17
N VAL A 342 18.30 -3.38 -12.19
CA VAL A 342 18.48 -3.76 -13.59
C VAL A 342 19.94 -4.12 -13.90
N MET A 343 20.90 -3.29 -13.49
CA MET A 343 22.32 -3.49 -13.80
C MET A 343 22.91 -4.77 -13.20
N HIS A 344 22.26 -5.34 -12.18
CA HIS A 344 22.68 -6.59 -11.55
C HIS A 344 21.84 -7.79 -11.97
N SER A 345 20.99 -7.68 -13.00
CA SER A 345 20.07 -8.73 -13.42
C SER A 345 19.03 -9.13 -12.35
N SER A 346 18.49 -8.13 -11.65
CA SER A 346 17.38 -8.26 -10.71
C SER A 346 17.52 -9.39 -9.68
N PRO A 347 18.63 -9.49 -8.93
CA PRO A 347 18.78 -10.50 -7.91
C PRO A 347 17.76 -10.24 -6.79
N TRP A 348 17.21 -11.31 -6.20
CA TRP A 348 16.02 -11.22 -5.35
C TRP A 348 16.17 -10.24 -4.19
N ASN A 349 17.38 -10.11 -3.61
CA ASN A 349 17.69 -9.22 -2.50
C ASN A 349 17.62 -7.73 -2.88
N ILE A 350 18.04 -7.36 -4.10
CA ILE A 350 17.96 -5.98 -4.58
C ILE A 350 16.53 -5.70 -5.09
N ALA A 351 15.93 -6.64 -5.81
CA ALA A 351 14.56 -6.54 -6.30
C ALA A 351 13.55 -6.34 -5.15
N ILE A 352 13.68 -7.10 -4.06
CA ILE A 352 12.79 -6.97 -2.91
C ILE A 352 13.00 -5.64 -2.18
N LEU A 353 14.24 -5.15 -2.12
CA LEU A 353 14.54 -3.83 -1.57
C LEU A 353 13.89 -2.73 -2.43
N HIS A 354 13.92 -2.86 -3.75
CA HIS A 354 13.23 -1.95 -4.67
C HIS A 354 11.72 -1.95 -4.44
N GLN A 355 11.12 -3.12 -4.27
CA GLN A 355 9.71 -3.25 -3.95
C GLN A 355 9.35 -2.63 -2.59
N LEU A 356 10.18 -2.84 -1.56
CA LEU A 356 9.99 -2.20 -0.26
C LEU A 356 10.15 -0.67 -0.34
N GLY A 357 11.10 -0.19 -1.14
CA GLY A 357 11.27 1.24 -1.42
C GLY A 357 10.05 1.86 -2.09
N ALA A 358 9.38 1.13 -2.99
CA ALA A 358 8.12 1.57 -3.59
C ALA A 358 7.00 1.73 -2.55
N VAL A 359 6.91 0.83 -1.56
CA VAL A 359 5.98 0.96 -0.43
C VAL A 359 6.28 2.21 0.39
N ILE A 360 7.55 2.46 0.73
CA ILE A 360 7.96 3.64 1.50
C ILE A 360 7.61 4.92 0.72
N LEU A 361 7.97 4.97 -0.57
CA LEU A 361 7.67 6.10 -1.43
C LEU A 361 6.17 6.36 -1.53
N TRP A 362 5.36 5.31 -1.69
CA TRP A 362 3.89 5.39 -1.70
C TRP A 362 3.35 6.06 -0.43
N VAL A 363 3.82 5.62 0.75
CA VAL A 363 3.43 6.20 2.04
C VAL A 363 3.86 7.66 2.16
N LEU A 364 5.06 8.00 1.69
CA LEU A 364 5.57 9.37 1.73
C LEU A 364 4.79 10.31 0.80
N ILE A 365 4.40 9.85 -0.39
CA ILE A 365 3.50 10.59 -1.30
C ILE A 365 2.15 10.82 -0.61
N LEU A 366 1.55 9.78 -0.01
CA LEU A 366 0.28 9.91 0.72
C LEU A 366 0.39 10.83 1.93
N ARG A 367 1.51 10.79 2.65
CA ARG A 367 1.77 11.67 3.79
C ARG A 367 1.94 13.12 3.37
N ALA A 368 2.73 13.40 2.33
CA ALA A 368 2.88 14.74 1.76
C ALA A 368 1.54 15.27 1.26
N ARG A 369 0.75 14.44 0.57
CA ARG A 369 -0.61 14.77 0.14
C ARG A 369 -1.55 15.05 1.32
N PHE A 370 -1.51 14.24 2.36
CA PHE A 370 -2.34 14.41 3.55
C PHE A 370 -2.01 15.74 4.26
N ILE A 371 -0.72 16.07 4.39
CA ILE A 371 -0.28 17.33 5.01
C ILE A 371 -0.66 18.53 4.13
N ALA A 372 -0.56 18.43 2.81
CA ALA A 372 -1.03 19.49 1.92
C ALA A 372 -2.55 19.73 2.01
N GLN A 373 -3.33 18.68 2.30
CA GLN A 373 -4.78 18.78 2.55
C GLN A 373 -5.10 19.36 3.93
N TYR A 374 -4.35 18.94 4.95
CA TYR A 374 -4.57 19.27 6.35
C TYR A 374 -3.27 19.79 6.98
N PRO A 375 -2.77 20.97 6.59
CA PRO A 375 -1.52 21.48 7.13
C PRO A 375 -1.63 21.71 8.63
N PHE A 376 -0.53 21.50 9.33
CA PHE A 376 -0.48 21.79 10.75
C PHE A 376 -0.39 23.30 10.97
N ALA A 377 -1.09 23.81 11.97
CA ALA A 377 -0.90 25.18 12.43
C ALA A 377 0.57 25.39 12.84
N GLN A 378 1.13 26.52 12.46
CA GLN A 378 2.48 26.94 12.84
C GLN A 378 2.39 28.33 13.45
N SER A 379 3.12 28.52 14.55
CA SER A 379 3.32 29.85 15.10
C SER A 379 4.07 30.70 14.08
N VAL A 380 3.62 31.93 13.87
CA VAL A 380 4.34 32.93 13.05
C VAL A 380 5.50 33.54 13.85
N ARG A 381 5.54 33.33 15.18
CA ARG A 381 6.73 33.60 15.99
C ARG A 381 7.69 32.43 15.79
N GLY A 382 8.75 32.71 15.05
CA GLY A 382 9.81 31.76 14.68
C GLY A 382 10.57 31.18 15.85
#